data_AF-A0A9W7DKI7-F1
#
_entry.id   AF-A0A9W7DKI7-F1
#
_cell.length_a   1.000
_cell.length_b   1.000
_cell.length_c   1.000
_cell.angle_alpha   90.00
_cell.angle_beta   90.00
_cell.angle_gamma   90.00
#
_symmetry.space_group_name_H-M   'P 1'
#
loop_
_entity.id
_entity.type
_entity.pdbx_description
1 polymer ?
#
loop_
_entity_poly.entity_id
_entity_poly.type
_entity_poly.pdbx_seq_one_letter_code
_entity_poly.pdbx_strand_id
1 'polypeptide(L)'
;MSIDRSNHLFDPPRQTQCSPEFNDFYRSLDFSDFALVNDAQVHLCSGSHWLRFFHLFYPEANTFLDIGSNRGYWAADVFAIWRPSLDLNPRNLFMNGTSITQGGYCGWCGDCLSTDPSYYHDELPIENFKVFGFEGSRVLVNHWKKNTMSAMNDKVKREWEMVHTAVSEQPGGTVMFPNGQDEKQSIGGEGGDKVLPPWEKSGAMIEVNNTNVDKFMKVKNLDHIDFMKIDVNGHDLSVLRGSKESIMANKVKGLLFEHCPFAEWLTNTMSDAVGMLNEWGMTCYMMGDKKLVRLTGCFLNLYNQAEDPPVTINIMCISRRVDRGESLIELFDIHTSNHLHGFL
;
A
#
# COMPACT_ATOMS: atom_id res chain seq x y z
N MET A 1 -35.21 12.08 22.72
CA MET A 1 -34.89 10.70 22.28
C MET A 1 -33.38 10.52 22.43
N SER A 2 -32.98 9.83 23.49
CA SER A 2 -31.59 9.52 23.82
C SER A 2 -31.21 8.22 23.11
N ILE A 3 -30.25 8.27 22.19
CA ILE A 3 -29.69 7.07 21.56
C ILE A 3 -28.67 6.50 22.55
N ASP A 4 -29.07 5.41 23.19
CA ASP A 4 -28.22 4.58 24.04
C ASP A 4 -27.15 3.90 23.17
N ARG A 5 -25.90 4.33 23.29
CA ARG A 5 -24.73 3.64 22.72
C ARG A 5 -24.20 2.68 23.77
N SER A 6 -24.96 1.63 24.06
CA SER A 6 -24.48 0.54 24.91
C SER A 6 -23.33 -0.17 24.22
N ASN A 7 -22.19 -0.23 24.92
CA ASN A 7 -20.98 -0.97 24.59
C ASN A 7 -21.29 -2.43 24.20
N HIS A 8 -21.40 -2.70 22.90
CA HIS A 8 -21.12 -4.04 22.39
C HIS A 8 -19.61 -4.21 22.34
N LEU A 9 -19.04 -4.69 23.45
CA LEU A 9 -17.76 -5.39 23.43
C LEU A 9 -17.97 -6.61 22.53
N PHE A 10 -17.55 -6.47 21.27
CA PHE A 10 -17.54 -7.57 20.30
C PHE A 10 -16.57 -8.63 20.80
N ASP A 11 -17.05 -9.86 20.98
CA ASP A 11 -16.18 -11.02 21.05
C ASP A 11 -15.29 -11.00 19.80
N PRO A 12 -13.95 -11.03 19.92
CA PRO A 12 -13.09 -11.17 18.76
C PRO A 12 -13.49 -12.45 18.01
N PRO A 13 -13.53 -12.45 16.67
CA PRO A 13 -13.79 -13.67 15.92
C PRO A 13 -12.80 -14.72 16.41
N ARG A 14 -13.31 -15.83 16.97
CA ARG A 14 -12.45 -16.98 17.30
C ARG A 14 -11.65 -17.30 16.04
N GLN A 15 -10.32 -17.37 16.15
CA GLN A 15 -9.46 -17.88 15.08
C GLN A 15 -10.03 -19.24 14.67
N THR A 16 -10.75 -19.28 13.56
CA THR A 16 -11.21 -20.51 12.95
C THR A 16 -9.95 -21.22 12.49
N GLN A 17 -9.68 -22.40 13.04
CA GLN A 17 -8.71 -23.29 12.44
C GLN A 17 -9.07 -23.43 10.97
N CYS A 18 -8.11 -23.17 10.09
CA CYS A 18 -8.23 -23.41 8.66
C CYS A 18 -8.81 -24.81 8.44
N SER A 19 -9.72 -24.97 7.46
CA SER A 19 -10.24 -26.31 7.17
C SER A 19 -9.06 -27.24 6.84
N PRO A 20 -9.14 -28.53 7.19
CA PRO A 20 -8.10 -29.50 6.85
C PRO A 20 -7.73 -29.47 5.35
N GLU A 21 -8.71 -29.31 4.46
CA GLU A 21 -8.53 -29.24 3.01
C GLU A 21 -7.74 -27.99 2.59
N PHE A 22 -7.98 -26.85 3.26
CA PHE A 22 -7.20 -25.63 3.06
C PHE A 22 -5.76 -25.84 3.54
N ASN A 23 -5.57 -26.43 4.72
CA ASN A 23 -4.22 -26.74 5.22
C ASN A 23 -3.48 -27.72 4.30
N ASP A 24 -4.16 -28.70 3.72
CA ASP A 24 -3.57 -29.71 2.84
C ASP A 24 -3.20 -29.13 1.47
N PHE A 25 -4.05 -28.27 0.87
CA PHE A 25 -3.68 -27.51 -0.34
C PHE A 25 -2.41 -26.69 -0.10
N TYR A 26 -2.34 -25.96 1.02
CA TYR A 26 -1.17 -25.14 1.32
C TYR A 26 0.06 -25.92 1.75
N ARG A 27 -0.07 -27.06 2.44
CA ARG A 27 1.05 -27.98 2.71
C ARG A 27 1.55 -28.67 1.45
N SER A 28 0.68 -28.86 0.45
CA SER A 28 1.07 -29.33 -0.88
C SER A 28 1.77 -28.26 -1.71
N LEU A 29 1.68 -26.98 -1.31
CA LEU A 29 2.59 -25.94 -1.78
C LEU A 29 3.93 -26.18 -1.10
N ASP A 30 4.74 -27.03 -1.71
CA ASP A 30 6.15 -27.12 -1.35
C ASP A 30 6.78 -25.76 -1.66
N PHE A 31 7.10 -24.96 -0.63
CA PHE A 31 7.73 -23.65 -0.82
C PHE A 31 9.19 -23.77 -1.31
N SER A 32 9.78 -24.97 -1.28
CA SER A 32 11.02 -25.26 -1.99
C SER A 32 10.78 -25.50 -3.49
N ASP A 33 9.55 -25.86 -3.86
CA ASP A 33 9.04 -25.91 -5.23
C ASP A 33 8.31 -24.60 -5.55
N PHE A 34 9.10 -23.54 -5.79
CA PHE A 34 8.68 -22.18 -6.13
C PHE A 34 7.61 -22.06 -7.25
N ALA A 35 7.23 -23.15 -7.91
CA ALA A 35 6.30 -23.23 -9.04
C ALA A 35 4.84 -22.78 -8.73
N LEU A 36 4.32 -22.96 -7.51
CA LEU A 36 2.95 -22.50 -7.18
C LEU A 36 2.90 -21.09 -6.58
N VAL A 37 3.96 -20.66 -5.89
CA VAL A 37 4.23 -19.22 -5.64
C VAL A 37 4.44 -18.48 -6.98
N ASN A 38 4.94 -19.16 -8.01
CA ASN A 38 4.97 -18.70 -9.41
C ASN A 38 3.60 -18.73 -10.12
N ASP A 39 2.57 -19.37 -9.59
CA ASP A 39 1.20 -19.31 -10.15
C ASP A 39 0.38 -18.17 -9.53
N ALA A 40 0.68 -17.84 -8.27
CA ALA A 40 0.32 -16.54 -7.73
C ALA A 40 1.21 -15.43 -8.31
N GLN A 41 2.43 -15.73 -8.77
CA GLN A 41 3.51 -14.78 -9.09
C GLN A 41 3.53 -13.66 -8.05
N VAL A 42 3.96 -14.01 -6.84
CA VAL A 42 4.18 -13.01 -5.79
C VAL A 42 5.25 -12.05 -6.30
N HIS A 43 4.80 -10.91 -6.80
CA HIS A 43 5.66 -9.87 -7.34
C HIS A 43 5.81 -8.78 -6.30
N LEU A 44 7.07 -8.42 -6.03
CA LEU A 44 7.46 -7.16 -5.37
C LEU A 44 6.70 -5.96 -5.97
N CYS A 45 6.40 -6.06 -7.25
CA CYS A 45 5.88 -5.03 -8.12
C CYS A 45 4.46 -5.33 -8.57
N SER A 46 3.57 -5.82 -7.68
CA SER A 46 2.20 -6.14 -8.07
C SER A 46 1.56 -4.90 -8.69
N GLY A 47 1.23 -4.98 -9.99
CA GLY A 47 0.79 -3.82 -10.76
C GLY A 47 -0.55 -3.25 -10.27
N SER A 48 -0.94 -2.13 -10.87
CA SER A 48 -2.18 -1.39 -10.57
C SER A 48 -3.49 -2.16 -10.87
N HIS A 49 -3.44 -3.43 -11.24
CA HIS A 49 -4.62 -4.22 -11.58
C HIS A 49 -5.56 -4.43 -10.39
N TRP A 50 -5.05 -4.62 -9.18
CA TRP A 50 -5.91 -4.71 -7.98
C TRP A 50 -6.60 -3.38 -7.65
N LEU A 51 -5.95 -2.26 -7.96
CA LEU A 51 -6.54 -0.93 -7.84
C LEU A 51 -7.69 -0.73 -8.86
N ARG A 52 -7.61 -1.37 -10.04
CA ARG A 52 -8.73 -1.38 -11.01
C ARG A 52 -9.92 -2.18 -10.49
N PHE A 53 -9.69 -3.32 -9.87
CA PHE A 53 -10.78 -4.05 -9.20
C PHE A 53 -11.42 -3.20 -8.10
N PHE A 54 -10.61 -2.47 -7.32
CA PHE A 54 -11.14 -1.53 -6.35
C PHE A 54 -11.99 -0.43 -7.01
N HIS A 55 -11.54 0.14 -8.14
CA HIS A 55 -12.31 1.14 -8.91
C HIS A 55 -13.67 0.62 -9.39
N LEU A 56 -13.80 -0.67 -9.77
CA LEU A 56 -15.10 -1.23 -10.15
C LEU A 56 -16.14 -1.13 -9.02
N PHE A 57 -15.69 -1.22 -7.76
CA PHE A 57 -16.55 -1.13 -6.59
C PHE A 57 -16.64 0.28 -6.03
N TYR A 58 -15.66 1.15 -6.29
CA TYR A 58 -15.63 2.53 -5.80
C TYR A 58 -15.23 3.52 -6.91
N PRO A 59 -16.02 3.62 -8.00
CA PRO A 59 -15.69 4.54 -9.08
C PRO A 59 -15.81 6.01 -8.65
N GLU A 60 -16.50 6.28 -7.54
CA GLU A 60 -16.61 7.60 -6.92
C GLU A 60 -15.51 7.96 -5.91
N ALA A 61 -14.55 7.05 -5.67
CA ALA A 61 -13.46 7.30 -4.71
C ALA A 61 -12.70 8.58 -5.06
N ASN A 62 -12.39 9.37 -4.03
CA ASN A 62 -11.88 10.72 -4.18
C ASN A 62 -10.75 11.09 -3.23
N THR A 63 -10.44 10.27 -2.21
CA THR A 63 -9.38 10.58 -1.25
C THR A 63 -8.38 9.44 -1.15
N PHE A 64 -7.17 9.68 -1.66
CA PHE A 64 -6.11 8.68 -1.75
C PHE A 64 -4.87 9.13 -0.98
N LEU A 65 -4.24 8.20 -0.26
CA LEU A 65 -2.96 8.42 0.42
C LEU A 65 -1.90 7.48 -0.17
N ASP A 66 -0.77 8.04 -0.57
CA ASP A 66 0.39 7.34 -1.10
C ASP A 66 1.59 7.59 -0.16
N ILE A 67 1.77 6.69 0.81
CA ILE A 67 2.77 6.86 1.87
C ILE A 67 4.05 6.15 1.46
N GLY A 68 5.16 6.90 1.37
CA GLY A 68 6.34 6.44 0.64
C GLY A 68 6.13 6.59 -0.88
N SER A 69 5.61 7.76 -1.27
CA SER A 69 5.30 8.07 -2.67
C SER A 69 6.51 7.95 -3.58
N ASN A 70 7.71 8.21 -3.06
CA ASN A 70 8.94 8.10 -3.80
C ASN A 70 8.88 8.94 -5.09
N ARG A 71 8.64 8.34 -6.26
CA ARG A 71 8.52 9.05 -7.55
C ARG A 71 7.09 9.44 -7.93
N GLY A 72 6.09 8.92 -7.23
CA GLY A 72 4.68 9.18 -7.45
C GLY A 72 4.04 8.33 -8.54
N TYR A 73 4.63 7.20 -8.93
CA TYR A 73 4.06 6.32 -9.95
C TYR A 73 2.72 5.72 -9.51
N TRP A 74 2.60 5.31 -8.25
CA TRP A 74 1.33 4.80 -7.74
C TRP A 74 0.23 5.88 -7.77
N ALA A 75 0.55 7.11 -7.35
CA ALA A 75 -0.36 8.23 -7.50
C ALA A 75 -0.76 8.47 -8.98
N ALA A 76 0.18 8.33 -9.92
CA ALA A 76 -0.14 8.43 -11.35
C ALA A 76 -1.06 7.29 -11.84
N ASP A 77 -0.95 6.08 -11.31
CA ASP A 77 -1.93 5.00 -11.57
C ASP A 77 -3.32 5.38 -11.05
N VAL A 78 -3.42 5.99 -9.86
CA VAL A 78 -4.71 6.51 -9.34
C VAL A 78 -5.30 7.55 -10.29
N PHE A 79 -4.51 8.51 -10.76
CA PHE A 79 -4.98 9.48 -11.76
C PHE A 79 -5.39 8.82 -13.06
N ALA A 80 -4.65 7.82 -13.55
CA ALA A 80 -5.00 7.11 -14.77
C ALA A 80 -6.37 6.42 -14.64
N ILE A 81 -6.67 5.84 -13.48
CA ILE A 81 -7.90 5.09 -13.26
C ILE A 81 -9.10 6.02 -13.02
N TRP A 82 -8.99 7.00 -12.11
CA TRP A 82 -10.13 7.85 -11.72
C TRP A 82 -10.22 9.19 -12.47
N ARG A 83 -9.14 9.63 -13.13
CA ARG A 83 -9.06 10.92 -13.85
C ARG A 83 -8.42 10.77 -15.24
N PRO A 84 -8.88 9.82 -16.08
CA PRO A 84 -8.23 9.53 -17.36
C PRO A 84 -8.18 10.75 -18.30
N SER A 85 -9.12 11.72 -18.21
CA SER A 85 -9.08 12.94 -19.02
C SER A 85 -7.88 13.85 -18.73
N LEU A 86 -7.18 13.66 -17.60
CA LEU A 86 -5.99 14.42 -17.26
C LEU A 86 -4.72 13.90 -17.92
N ASP A 87 -4.79 12.76 -18.62
CA ASP A 87 -3.68 12.10 -19.32
C ASP A 87 -2.44 11.91 -18.43
N LEU A 88 -2.68 11.66 -17.14
CA LEU A 88 -1.64 11.38 -16.16
C LEU A 88 -1.64 9.89 -15.83
N ASN A 89 -0.58 9.22 -16.23
CA ASN A 89 -0.28 7.82 -15.93
C ASN A 89 1.23 7.67 -15.69
N PRO A 90 1.73 6.53 -15.16
CA PRO A 90 3.14 6.35 -14.85
C PRO A 90 4.08 6.63 -16.04
N ARG A 91 3.68 6.23 -17.25
CA ARG A 91 4.46 6.46 -18.47
C ARG A 91 4.56 7.94 -18.80
N ASN A 92 3.45 8.67 -18.81
CA ASN A 92 3.44 10.10 -19.10
C ASN A 92 4.15 10.90 -18.00
N LEU A 93 3.99 10.49 -16.74
CA LEU A 93 4.74 11.04 -15.61
C LEU A 93 6.25 10.93 -15.86
N PHE A 94 6.71 9.74 -16.26
CA PHE A 94 8.11 9.49 -16.60
C PHE A 94 8.55 10.31 -17.83
N MET A 95 7.80 10.30 -18.92
CA MET A 95 8.15 11.04 -20.14
C MET A 95 8.26 12.55 -19.88
N ASN A 96 7.38 13.10 -19.04
CA ASN A 96 7.42 14.50 -18.65
C ASN A 96 8.57 14.82 -17.68
N GLY A 97 8.92 13.89 -16.78
CA GLY A 97 10.01 14.06 -15.80
C GLY A 97 11.43 13.78 -16.35
N THR A 98 11.56 12.95 -17.38
CA THR A 98 12.86 12.40 -17.85
C THR A 98 13.65 13.30 -18.79
N SER A 99 13.10 14.43 -19.24
CA SER A 99 13.87 15.37 -20.08
C SER A 99 15.09 15.99 -19.37
N ILE A 100 15.29 15.75 -18.06
CA ILE A 100 16.26 16.52 -17.25
C ILE A 100 17.31 15.66 -16.52
N THR A 101 17.19 14.32 -16.43
CA THR A 101 18.20 13.49 -15.74
C THR A 101 18.68 12.31 -16.59
N GLN A 102 19.96 12.31 -16.96
CA GLN A 102 20.66 11.17 -17.54
C GLN A 102 20.67 10.01 -16.54
N GLY A 103 19.76 9.03 -16.68
CA GLY A 103 19.77 7.86 -15.80
C GLY A 103 18.47 7.05 -15.63
N GLY A 104 17.51 7.11 -16.56
CA GLY A 104 16.42 6.11 -16.67
C GLY A 104 15.65 5.84 -15.36
N TYR A 105 14.79 6.78 -14.97
CA TYR A 105 14.13 6.84 -13.67
C TYR A 105 12.84 5.95 -13.55
N CYS A 106 12.84 4.71 -14.03
CA CYS A 106 11.61 3.89 -14.15
C CYS A 106 11.10 3.20 -12.87
N GLY A 107 11.76 3.42 -11.72
CA GLY A 107 11.53 2.63 -10.52
C GLY A 107 12.15 1.23 -10.63
N TRP A 108 12.34 0.54 -9.50
CA TRP A 108 12.84 -0.85 -9.48
C TRP A 108 11.94 -1.81 -10.25
N CYS A 109 10.64 -1.53 -10.22
CA CYS A 109 9.58 -2.33 -10.80
C CYS A 109 9.32 -2.05 -12.29
N GLY A 110 10.02 -1.08 -12.87
CA GLY A 110 9.71 -0.63 -14.22
C GLY A 110 8.33 0.03 -14.29
N ASP A 111 7.88 0.67 -13.21
CA ASP A 111 6.54 1.26 -13.05
C ASP A 111 6.21 2.25 -14.17
N CYS A 112 7.22 2.95 -14.68
CA CYS A 112 7.05 3.86 -15.82
C CYS A 112 6.64 3.17 -17.12
N LEU A 113 6.82 1.86 -17.23
CA LEU A 113 6.41 1.04 -18.38
C LEU A 113 5.00 0.51 -18.22
N SER A 114 4.29 0.81 -17.12
CA SER A 114 2.86 0.54 -17.01
C SER A 114 2.13 1.33 -18.11
N THR A 115 1.90 0.66 -19.24
CA THR A 115 1.40 1.31 -20.45
C THR A 115 -0.06 1.06 -20.68
N ASP A 116 -0.74 0.21 -19.91
CA ASP A 116 -2.03 -0.33 -20.30
C ASP A 116 -3.14 0.75 -20.28
N PRO A 117 -3.44 1.38 -21.43
CA PRO A 117 -4.40 2.46 -21.55
C PRO A 117 -5.79 1.89 -21.89
N SER A 118 -5.93 0.56 -21.93
CA SER A 118 -7.13 -0.11 -22.43
C SER A 118 -8.24 -0.21 -21.38
N TYR A 119 -7.97 0.22 -20.15
CA TYR A 119 -8.88 0.14 -19.01
C TYR A 119 -9.37 1.52 -18.55
N TYR A 120 -9.66 2.42 -19.49
CA TYR A 120 -10.32 3.68 -19.14
C TYR A 120 -11.83 3.52 -19.30
N HIS A 121 -12.53 3.47 -18.17
CA HIS A 121 -13.97 3.65 -18.13
C HIS A 121 -14.32 5.13 -18.36
N ASP A 122 -15.60 5.42 -18.65
CA ASP A 122 -16.10 6.79 -18.72
C ASP A 122 -15.78 7.52 -17.40
N GLU A 123 -15.07 8.66 -17.48
CA GLU A 123 -14.70 9.43 -16.30
C GLU A 123 -15.96 9.95 -15.60
N LEU A 124 -16.15 9.54 -14.34
CA LEU A 124 -17.21 10.10 -13.51
C LEU A 124 -16.83 11.50 -13.04
N PRO A 125 -17.81 12.41 -12.93
CA PRO A 125 -17.59 13.70 -12.28
C PRO A 125 -17.37 13.48 -10.78
N ILE A 126 -16.10 13.35 -10.37
CA ILE A 126 -15.72 13.20 -8.97
C ILE A 126 -15.42 14.59 -8.38
N GLU A 127 -16.22 14.99 -7.40
CA GLU A 127 -15.98 16.19 -6.61
C GLU A 127 -14.90 15.96 -5.56
N ASN A 128 -14.08 16.99 -5.31
CA ASN A 128 -13.04 16.98 -4.28
C ASN A 128 -12.02 15.83 -4.39
N PHE A 129 -11.72 15.39 -5.62
CA PHE A 129 -10.67 14.40 -5.86
C PHE A 129 -9.30 14.90 -5.36
N LYS A 130 -8.64 14.09 -4.54
CA LYS A 130 -7.37 14.38 -3.86
C LYS A 130 -6.50 13.13 -3.75
N VAL A 131 -5.25 13.30 -4.14
CA VAL A 131 -4.15 12.36 -3.87
C VAL A 131 -3.12 13.06 -2.99
N PHE A 132 -2.85 12.50 -1.82
CA PHE A 132 -1.81 12.98 -0.90
C PHE A 132 -0.63 12.03 -0.95
N GLY A 133 0.48 12.48 -1.52
CA GLY A 133 1.74 11.74 -1.51
C GLY A 133 2.61 12.14 -0.33
N PHE A 134 3.26 11.19 0.33
CA PHE A 134 4.17 11.44 1.45
C PHE A 134 5.55 10.91 1.11
N GLU A 135 6.55 11.77 1.23
CA GLU A 135 7.94 11.42 0.96
C GLU A 135 8.86 12.09 1.99
N GLY A 136 9.78 11.33 2.57
CA GLY A 136 10.74 11.81 3.56
C GLY A 136 12.01 12.41 2.92
N SER A 137 12.41 11.90 1.75
CA SER A 137 13.56 12.38 1.01
C SER A 137 13.30 13.77 0.45
N ARG A 138 14.04 14.74 1.00
CA ARG A 138 14.03 16.12 0.51
C ARG A 138 14.43 16.19 -0.97
N VAL A 139 15.33 15.32 -1.43
CA VAL A 139 15.79 15.33 -2.82
C VAL A 139 14.68 14.88 -3.76
N LEU A 140 13.98 13.79 -3.43
CA LEU A 140 12.86 13.29 -4.23
C LEU A 140 11.71 14.31 -4.27
N VAL A 141 11.33 14.89 -3.13
CA VAL A 141 10.29 15.94 -3.11
C VAL A 141 10.68 17.15 -3.95
N ASN A 142 11.93 17.62 -3.85
CA ASN A 142 12.39 18.76 -4.65
C ASN A 142 12.42 18.42 -6.14
N HIS A 143 12.83 17.20 -6.49
CA HIS A 143 12.80 16.71 -7.87
C HIS A 143 11.36 16.71 -8.41
N TRP A 144 10.42 16.12 -7.66
CA TRP A 144 9.01 16.10 -8.02
C TRP A 144 8.44 17.51 -8.18
N LYS A 145 8.67 18.42 -7.22
CA LYS A 145 8.19 19.81 -7.31
C LYS A 145 8.74 20.55 -8.52
N LYS A 146 10.03 20.35 -8.81
CA LYS A 146 10.70 21.08 -9.90
C LYS A 146 10.35 20.53 -11.27
N ASN A 147 10.37 19.21 -11.44
CA ASN A 147 10.32 18.58 -12.76
C ASN A 147 8.93 18.02 -13.08
N THR A 148 8.32 17.34 -12.11
CA THR A 148 7.01 16.73 -12.28
C THR A 148 5.91 17.79 -12.28
N MET A 149 5.84 18.60 -11.22
CA MET A 149 4.73 19.53 -11.06
C MET A 149 4.76 20.69 -12.04
N SER A 150 5.94 21.14 -12.48
CA SER A 150 6.02 22.24 -13.44
C SER A 150 5.44 21.88 -14.81
N ALA A 151 5.51 20.60 -15.20
CA ALA A 151 5.00 20.07 -16.45
C ALA A 151 3.51 19.69 -16.41
N MET A 152 2.91 19.61 -15.22
CA MET A 152 1.53 19.14 -15.06
C MET A 152 0.50 20.23 -15.32
N ASN A 153 -0.69 19.81 -15.77
CA ASN A 153 -1.85 20.69 -15.88
C ASN A 153 -2.26 21.23 -14.49
N ASP A 154 -2.91 22.39 -14.44
CA ASP A 154 -3.25 23.03 -13.16
C ASP A 154 -4.30 22.26 -12.35
N LYS A 155 -5.08 21.40 -13.00
CA LYS A 155 -6.07 20.56 -12.32
C LYS A 155 -5.37 19.48 -11.50
N VAL A 156 -4.41 18.76 -12.07
CA VAL A 156 -3.52 17.82 -11.37
C VAL A 156 -2.82 18.53 -10.21
N LYS A 157 -2.29 19.74 -10.41
CA LYS A 157 -1.63 20.50 -9.31
C LYS A 157 -2.54 20.82 -8.14
N ARG A 158 -3.84 20.98 -8.37
CA ARG A 158 -4.81 21.18 -7.29
C ARG A 158 -5.25 19.87 -6.66
N GLU A 159 -5.20 18.77 -7.40
CA GLU A 159 -5.70 17.46 -6.99
C GLU A 159 -4.59 16.58 -6.37
N TRP A 160 -3.31 16.83 -6.66
CA TRP A 160 -2.17 16.09 -6.10
C TRP A 160 -1.31 16.98 -5.19
N GLU A 161 -1.25 16.63 -3.91
CA GLU A 161 -0.37 17.27 -2.94
C GLU A 161 0.75 16.33 -2.50
N MET A 162 2.02 16.68 -2.76
CA MET A 162 3.18 16.00 -2.19
C MET A 162 3.61 16.68 -0.89
N VAL A 163 3.60 15.92 0.20
CA VAL A 163 3.92 16.35 1.56
C VAL A 163 5.32 15.86 1.93
N HIS A 164 6.24 16.79 2.19
CA HIS A 164 7.58 16.45 2.69
C HIS A 164 7.53 16.17 4.20
N THR A 165 7.33 14.91 4.56
CA THR A 165 7.26 14.45 5.95
C THR A 165 7.52 12.96 5.99
N ALA A 166 8.12 12.48 7.08
CA ALA A 166 8.04 11.08 7.44
C ALA A 166 6.65 10.77 8.02
N VAL A 167 6.22 9.52 7.85
CA VAL A 167 4.99 8.99 8.44
C VAL A 167 5.35 7.78 9.29
N SER A 168 4.88 7.74 10.53
CA SER A 168 5.15 6.66 11.48
C SER A 168 4.01 6.52 12.51
N GLU A 169 4.23 5.75 13.57
CA GLU A 169 3.23 5.55 14.64
C GLU A 169 2.96 6.83 15.42
N GLN A 170 4.03 7.50 15.84
CA GLN A 170 3.97 8.65 16.74
C GLN A 170 3.97 9.95 15.94
N PRO A 171 3.02 10.86 16.15
CA PRO A 171 3.00 12.12 15.43
C PRO A 171 3.89 13.19 16.08
N GLY A 172 4.45 14.08 15.26
CA GLY A 172 5.19 15.26 15.73
C GLY A 172 6.70 15.04 15.84
N GLY A 173 7.40 16.13 16.18
CA GLY A 173 8.86 16.16 16.19
C GLY A 173 9.48 16.00 14.80
N THR A 174 10.75 15.61 14.80
CA THR A 174 11.53 15.28 13.62
C THR A 174 12.13 13.89 13.77
N VAL A 175 12.41 13.24 12.64
CA VAL A 175 13.16 11.99 12.55
C VAL A 175 14.36 12.18 11.62
N MET A 176 15.39 11.37 11.81
CA MET A 176 16.53 11.36 10.90
C MET A 176 16.18 10.57 9.64
N PHE A 177 16.39 11.17 8.48
CA PHE A 177 16.15 10.57 7.17
C PHE A 177 17.39 10.76 6.27
N PRO A 178 17.74 9.78 5.42
CA PRO A 178 18.86 9.96 4.50
C PRO A 178 18.64 11.12 3.51
N ASN A 179 19.69 11.90 3.23
CA ASN A 179 19.65 12.98 2.23
C ASN A 179 20.21 12.50 0.89
N GLY A 180 19.66 11.40 0.36
CA GLY A 180 20.06 10.85 -0.94
C GLY A 180 18.92 10.85 -1.95
N GLN A 181 19.18 10.24 -3.11
CA GLN A 181 18.23 10.11 -4.22
C GLN A 181 17.65 8.71 -4.36
N ASP A 182 17.99 7.82 -3.42
CA ASP A 182 17.55 6.43 -3.45
C ASP A 182 16.09 6.33 -2.99
N GLU A 183 15.36 5.45 -3.66
CA GLU A 183 13.97 5.08 -3.43
C GLU A 183 13.81 4.19 -2.19
N LYS A 184 14.90 3.54 -1.77
CA LYS A 184 14.94 2.58 -0.65
C LYS A 184 15.15 3.26 0.72
N GLN A 185 15.06 4.58 0.76
CA GLN A 185 15.31 5.36 1.96
C GLN A 185 14.12 5.28 2.91
N SER A 186 14.42 5.17 4.21
CA SER A 186 13.42 5.12 5.28
C SER A 186 13.90 5.86 6.53
N ILE A 187 13.06 5.85 7.57
CA ILE A 187 13.38 6.48 8.86
C ILE A 187 14.60 5.76 9.45
N GLY A 188 15.66 6.52 9.77
CA GLY A 188 16.86 5.98 10.39
C GLY A 188 17.88 5.34 9.43
N GLY A 189 17.62 5.26 8.12
CA GLY A 189 18.60 4.71 7.17
C GLY A 189 18.01 4.18 5.85
N GLU A 190 18.78 3.33 5.16
CA GLU A 190 18.28 2.54 4.03
C GLU A 190 17.56 1.29 4.56
N GLY A 191 16.31 1.10 4.19
CA GLY A 191 15.59 -0.14 4.44
C GLY A 191 16.02 -1.18 3.40
N GLY A 192 16.84 -2.16 3.78
CA GLY A 192 17.07 -3.31 2.91
C GLY A 192 18.39 -4.06 3.07
N ASP A 193 19.48 -3.42 3.48
CA ASP A 193 20.79 -4.08 3.51
C ASP A 193 21.21 -4.47 4.93
N LYS A 194 21.18 -5.78 5.23
CA LYS A 194 21.69 -6.39 6.48
C LYS A 194 23.20 -6.17 6.72
N VAL A 195 23.91 -5.43 5.86
CA VAL A 195 25.38 -5.54 5.76
C VAL A 195 26.14 -4.21 5.81
N LEU A 196 25.50 -3.04 5.74
CA LEU A 196 26.25 -1.79 5.91
C LEU A 196 25.54 -0.84 6.87
N PRO A 197 26.28 -0.20 7.80
CA PRO A 197 25.72 0.91 8.55
C PRO A 197 25.22 1.97 7.55
N PRO A 198 23.96 2.44 7.68
CA PRO A 198 23.26 3.25 6.67
C PRO A 198 24.01 4.50 6.19
N TRP A 199 24.96 5.02 6.96
CA TRP A 199 25.63 6.29 6.69
C TRP A 199 26.83 6.22 5.73
N GLU A 200 27.35 5.04 5.40
CA GLU A 200 28.52 4.95 4.49
C GLU A 200 28.16 5.11 3.01
N LYS A 201 26.89 4.85 2.63
CA LYS A 201 26.41 4.99 1.24
C LYS A 201 25.35 6.08 1.05
N SER A 202 24.50 6.34 2.04
CA SER A 202 23.29 7.16 1.86
C SER A 202 23.49 8.69 1.98
N GLY A 203 24.71 9.15 2.23
CA GLY A 203 25.02 10.56 2.41
C GLY A 203 24.70 11.08 3.81
N ALA A 204 24.61 12.41 3.97
CA ALA A 204 24.29 13.02 5.25
C ALA A 204 22.84 12.70 5.67
N MET A 205 22.60 12.45 6.95
CA MET A 205 21.23 12.37 7.49
C MET A 205 20.69 13.79 7.70
N ILE A 206 19.40 14.00 7.45
CA ILE A 206 18.70 15.26 7.70
C ILE A 206 17.51 15.03 8.63
N GLU A 207 17.16 16.06 9.40
CA GLU A 207 15.91 16.07 10.16
C GLU A 207 14.73 16.32 9.22
N VAL A 208 13.72 15.46 9.32
CA VAL A 208 12.47 15.57 8.57
C VAL A 208 11.32 15.57 9.56
N ASN A 209 10.33 16.45 9.35
CA ASN A 209 9.12 16.45 10.17
C ASN A 209 8.46 15.07 10.14
N ASN A 210 7.81 14.70 11.24
CA ASN A 210 7.13 13.42 11.36
C ASN A 210 5.65 13.62 11.71
N THR A 211 4.80 12.79 11.10
CA THR A 211 3.35 12.74 11.37
C THR A 211 2.89 11.30 11.43
N ASN A 212 1.63 11.09 11.80
CA ASN A 212 0.91 9.86 11.55
C ASN A 212 -0.36 10.15 10.74
N VAL A 213 -1.03 9.10 10.27
CA VAL A 213 -2.21 9.20 9.40
C VAL A 213 -3.37 9.85 10.16
N ASP A 214 -3.61 9.44 11.41
CA ASP A 214 -4.72 9.97 12.22
C ASP A 214 -4.59 11.49 12.46
N LYS A 215 -3.39 11.99 12.76
CA LYS A 215 -3.12 13.43 12.88
C LYS A 215 -3.26 14.13 11.54
N PHE A 216 -2.74 13.54 10.47
CA PHE A 216 -2.84 14.14 9.13
C PHE A 216 -4.30 14.34 8.72
N MET A 217 -5.14 13.31 8.90
CA MET A 217 -6.58 13.42 8.62
C MET A 217 -7.23 14.53 9.42
N LYS A 218 -6.92 14.66 10.72
CA LYS A 218 -7.44 15.75 11.57
C LYS A 218 -7.00 17.13 11.06
N VAL A 219 -5.72 17.29 10.70
CA VAL A 219 -5.16 18.56 10.21
C VAL A 219 -5.75 18.96 8.85
N LYS A 220 -5.96 17.98 7.97
CA LYS A 220 -6.54 18.20 6.64
C LYS A 220 -8.07 18.20 6.62
N ASN A 221 -8.70 17.96 7.77
CA ASN A 221 -10.14 17.79 7.92
C ASN A 221 -10.70 16.74 6.93
N LEU A 222 -10.04 15.58 6.87
CA LEU A 222 -10.48 14.44 6.06
C LEU A 222 -11.43 13.57 6.87
N ASP A 223 -12.60 13.30 6.30
CA ASP A 223 -13.61 12.43 6.91
C ASP A 223 -13.30 10.96 6.67
N HIS A 224 -12.74 10.62 5.50
CA HIS A 224 -12.38 9.27 5.08
C HIS A 224 -11.14 9.26 4.18
N ILE A 225 -10.66 8.05 3.91
CA ILE A 225 -9.64 7.67 2.94
C ILE A 225 -10.24 6.49 2.16
N ASP A 226 -10.37 6.67 0.84
CA ASP A 226 -10.87 5.60 -0.01
C ASP A 226 -9.81 4.52 -0.21
N PHE A 227 -8.56 4.92 -0.49
CA PHE A 227 -7.46 3.96 -0.60
C PHE A 227 -6.17 4.53 -0.03
N MET A 228 -5.49 3.74 0.79
CA MET A 228 -4.19 4.07 1.39
C MET A 228 -3.14 3.05 0.97
N LYS A 229 -2.07 3.50 0.32
CA LYS A 229 -0.87 2.70 0.05
C LYS A 229 0.22 3.09 1.03
N ILE A 230 0.94 2.10 1.56
CA ILE A 230 2.09 2.25 2.44
C ILE A 230 3.24 1.45 1.83
N ASP A 231 4.39 2.10 1.70
CA ASP A 231 5.62 1.52 1.17
C ASP A 231 6.78 2.37 1.67
N VAL A 232 7.11 2.19 2.95
CA VAL A 232 8.13 3.01 3.64
C VAL A 232 9.38 2.20 3.91
N ASN A 233 9.66 1.23 3.04
CA ASN A 233 10.80 0.33 3.11
C ASN A 233 11.01 -0.25 4.53
N GLY A 234 9.98 -0.90 5.07
CA GLY A 234 10.08 -1.69 6.31
C GLY A 234 9.67 -1.00 7.60
N HIS A 235 9.11 0.20 7.50
CA HIS A 235 8.43 0.88 8.61
C HIS A 235 6.89 0.88 8.47
N ASP A 236 6.39 -0.01 7.61
CA ASP A 236 4.97 -0.13 7.26
C ASP A 236 4.12 -0.40 8.50
N LEU A 237 4.60 -1.25 9.41
CA LEU A 237 3.89 -1.59 10.64
C LEU A 237 3.72 -0.37 11.57
N SER A 238 4.73 0.47 11.71
CA SER A 238 4.60 1.76 12.42
C SER A 238 3.54 2.66 11.79
N VAL A 239 3.50 2.78 10.47
CA VAL A 239 2.46 3.58 9.78
C VAL A 239 1.07 3.00 10.05
N LEU A 240 0.91 1.67 10.00
CA LEU A 240 -0.34 0.98 10.33
C LEU A 240 -0.78 1.31 11.77
N ARG A 241 0.12 1.24 12.75
CA ARG A 241 -0.16 1.61 14.15
C ARG A 241 -0.55 3.09 14.28
N GLY A 242 0.09 3.98 13.53
CA GLY A 242 -0.24 5.40 13.44
C GLY A 242 -1.54 5.73 12.69
N SER A 243 -2.22 4.71 12.17
CA SER A 243 -3.50 4.79 11.44
C SER A 243 -4.64 4.11 12.19
N LYS A 244 -4.39 3.64 13.42
CA LYS A 244 -5.31 2.79 14.18
C LYS A 244 -6.68 3.43 14.39
N GLU A 245 -6.74 4.70 14.79
CA GLU A 245 -8.03 5.35 15.08
C GLU A 245 -8.90 5.41 13.84
N SER A 246 -8.32 5.79 12.69
CA SER A 246 -9.03 5.92 11.42
C SER A 246 -9.47 4.57 10.86
N ILE A 247 -8.61 3.55 10.93
CA ILE A 247 -8.96 2.19 10.49
C ILE A 247 -10.11 1.63 11.35
N MET A 248 -9.99 1.68 12.68
CA MET A 248 -11.02 1.18 13.60
C MET A 248 -12.35 1.94 13.48
N ALA A 249 -12.29 3.23 13.13
CA ALA A 249 -13.45 4.06 12.87
C ALA A 249 -14.05 3.89 11.46
N ASN A 250 -13.57 2.91 10.68
CA ASN A 250 -13.99 2.62 9.29
C ASN A 250 -13.80 3.79 8.34
N LYS A 251 -12.83 4.65 8.62
CA LYS A 251 -12.50 5.78 7.75
C LYS A 251 -11.60 5.39 6.59
N VAL A 252 -10.99 4.20 6.60
CA VAL A 252 -10.16 3.66 5.51
C VAL A 252 -10.93 2.53 4.82
N LYS A 253 -11.21 2.64 3.52
CA LYS A 253 -11.93 1.58 2.78
C LYS A 253 -10.99 0.49 2.26
N GLY A 254 -9.93 0.88 1.56
CA GLY A 254 -8.88 0.00 1.06
C GLY A 254 -7.50 0.39 1.60
N LEU A 255 -6.66 -0.61 1.83
CA LEU A 255 -5.30 -0.47 2.35
C LEU A 255 -4.38 -1.40 1.57
N LEU A 256 -3.21 -0.92 1.17
CA LEU A 256 -2.10 -1.71 0.66
C LEU A 256 -0.87 -1.39 1.49
N PHE A 257 -0.12 -2.40 1.92
CA PHE A 257 1.16 -2.21 2.59
C PHE A 257 2.15 -3.31 2.22
N GLU A 258 3.44 -3.05 2.49
CA GLU A 258 4.52 -3.95 2.17
C GLU A 258 5.03 -4.69 3.42
N HIS A 259 5.16 -6.01 3.33
CA HIS A 259 5.92 -6.81 4.30
C HIS A 259 7.27 -7.14 3.71
N CYS A 260 8.35 -6.69 4.34
CA CYS A 260 9.72 -6.90 3.88
C CYS A 260 10.58 -7.58 4.97
N PRO A 261 11.63 -8.35 4.63
CA PRO A 261 12.39 -9.14 5.61
C PRO A 261 13.46 -8.33 6.38
N PHE A 262 13.16 -7.07 6.70
CA PHE A 262 14.09 -6.14 7.35
C PHE A 262 13.36 -5.06 8.15
N ALA A 263 14.14 -4.23 8.88
CA ALA A 263 13.64 -3.17 9.75
C ALA A 263 12.66 -3.70 10.81
N GLU A 264 11.44 -3.15 10.90
CA GLU A 264 10.49 -3.49 11.97
C GLU A 264 10.04 -4.96 11.91
N TRP A 265 10.03 -5.54 10.70
CA TRP A 265 9.65 -6.93 10.47
C TRP A 265 10.67 -7.94 11.01
N LEU A 266 11.88 -7.53 11.40
CA LEU A 266 12.83 -8.42 12.09
C LEU A 266 12.35 -8.85 13.49
N THR A 267 11.37 -8.15 14.05
CA THR A 267 10.84 -8.38 15.41
C THR A 267 9.32 -8.50 15.45
N ASN A 268 8.66 -8.40 14.30
CA ASN A 268 7.22 -8.48 14.16
C ASN A 268 6.89 -9.38 12.98
N THR A 269 5.84 -10.18 13.07
CA THR A 269 5.46 -11.07 11.97
C THR A 269 4.37 -10.45 11.09
N MET A 270 4.29 -10.87 9.84
CA MET A 270 3.12 -10.59 8.99
C MET A 270 1.81 -11.02 9.67
N SER A 271 1.83 -12.15 10.40
CA SER A 271 0.67 -12.66 11.13
C SER A 271 0.16 -11.67 12.18
N ASP A 272 1.07 -11.02 12.91
CA ASP A 272 0.71 -10.01 13.92
C ASP A 272 0.03 -8.80 13.25
N ALA A 273 0.59 -8.33 12.13
CA ALA A 273 0.01 -7.21 11.38
C ALA A 273 -1.39 -7.55 10.83
N VAL A 274 -1.55 -8.73 10.22
CA VAL A 274 -2.84 -9.20 9.69
C VAL A 274 -3.85 -9.46 10.80
N GLY A 275 -3.42 -10.04 11.93
CA GLY A 275 -4.25 -10.27 13.11
C GLY A 275 -4.78 -8.95 13.68
N MET A 276 -3.90 -7.97 13.83
CA MET A 276 -4.24 -6.61 14.24
C MET A 276 -5.25 -5.96 13.30
N LEU A 277 -5.01 -5.98 11.98
CA LEU A 277 -5.94 -5.42 10.99
C LEU A 277 -7.28 -6.16 10.97
N ASN A 278 -7.27 -7.48 11.18
CA ASN A 278 -8.50 -8.25 11.33
C ASN A 278 -9.32 -7.81 12.54
N GLU A 279 -8.70 -7.59 13.70
CA GLU A 279 -9.37 -7.04 14.88
C GLU A 279 -9.97 -5.66 14.60
N TRP A 280 -9.30 -4.86 13.75
CA TRP A 280 -9.77 -3.53 13.39
C TRP A 280 -10.83 -3.52 12.28
N GLY A 281 -11.28 -4.69 11.81
CA GLY A 281 -12.39 -4.80 10.88
C GLY A 281 -11.99 -4.98 9.41
N MET A 282 -10.73 -5.29 9.13
CA MET A 282 -10.22 -5.48 7.77
C MET A 282 -10.10 -6.97 7.40
N THR A 283 -10.30 -7.29 6.12
CA THR A 283 -9.98 -8.59 5.52
C THR A 283 -8.78 -8.41 4.60
N CYS A 284 -7.69 -9.11 4.89
CA CYS A 284 -6.40 -8.98 4.21
C CYS A 284 -6.11 -10.16 3.29
N TYR A 285 -5.39 -9.86 2.22
CA TYR A 285 -4.99 -10.76 1.15
C TYR A 285 -3.53 -10.50 0.78
N MET A 286 -2.75 -11.56 0.61
CA MET A 286 -1.47 -11.48 -0.07
C MET A 286 -1.72 -11.34 -1.57
N MET A 287 -1.04 -10.39 -2.20
CA MET A 287 -1.21 -10.06 -3.61
C MET A 287 -0.26 -10.89 -4.47
N GLY A 288 -0.84 -11.62 -5.42
CA GLY A 288 -0.16 -12.16 -6.58
C GLY A 288 -0.49 -11.37 -7.85
N ASP A 289 0.21 -11.63 -8.96
CA ASP A 289 -0.06 -11.04 -10.28
C ASP A 289 -1.45 -11.41 -10.82
N LYS A 290 -1.93 -12.62 -10.49
CA LYS A 290 -3.19 -13.15 -11.04
C LYS A 290 -4.21 -13.55 -9.98
N LYS A 291 -3.75 -13.71 -8.74
CA LYS A 291 -4.53 -14.31 -7.66
C LYS A 291 -4.32 -13.55 -6.37
N LEU A 292 -5.35 -13.54 -5.53
CA LEU A 292 -5.26 -13.10 -4.15
C LEU A 292 -5.30 -14.32 -3.23
N VAL A 293 -4.49 -14.30 -2.19
CA VAL A 293 -4.50 -15.33 -1.14
C VAL A 293 -5.00 -14.68 0.14
N ARG A 294 -6.21 -15.07 0.59
CA ARG A 294 -6.77 -14.55 1.84
C ARG A 294 -5.89 -14.93 3.03
N LEU A 295 -5.52 -13.94 3.84
CA LEU A 295 -4.73 -14.09 5.06
C LEU A 295 -5.59 -14.00 6.33
N THR A 296 -6.70 -13.25 6.28
CA THR A 296 -7.58 -13.05 7.43
C THR A 296 -8.44 -14.27 7.73
N GLY A 297 -8.53 -14.64 9.01
CA GLY A 297 -9.38 -15.73 9.53
C GLY A 297 -8.73 -17.11 9.42
N CYS A 298 -7.77 -17.27 8.51
CA CYS A 298 -6.98 -18.47 8.33
C CYS A 298 -5.57 -18.04 7.88
N PHE A 299 -4.75 -17.64 8.85
CA PHE A 299 -3.35 -17.33 8.58
C PHE A 299 -2.56 -18.63 8.57
N LEU A 300 -1.90 -18.91 7.45
CA LEU A 300 -1.08 -20.10 7.32
C LEU A 300 0.19 -19.92 8.16
N ASN A 301 0.32 -20.70 9.22
CA ASN A 301 1.57 -20.83 9.98
C ASN A 301 2.76 -21.22 9.09
N LEU A 302 2.55 -21.71 7.86
CA LEU A 302 3.62 -22.05 6.92
C LEU A 302 4.53 -20.85 6.61
N TYR A 303 4.00 -19.64 6.55
CA TYR A 303 4.79 -18.44 6.27
C TYR A 303 5.70 -18.02 7.44
N ASN A 304 5.29 -18.34 8.68
CA ASN A 304 6.11 -18.14 9.88
C ASN A 304 7.08 -19.32 10.13
N GLN A 305 6.86 -20.47 9.50
CA GLN A 305 7.68 -21.68 9.65
C GLN A 305 8.83 -21.74 8.63
N ALA A 306 8.64 -21.15 7.45
CA ALA A 306 9.78 -20.71 6.66
C ALA A 306 10.42 -19.56 7.44
N GLU A 307 11.62 -19.77 7.98
CA GLU A 307 12.46 -18.69 8.52
C GLU A 307 12.37 -17.50 7.56
N ASP A 308 11.82 -16.38 8.04
CA ASP A 308 11.43 -15.16 7.30
C ASP A 308 11.59 -15.22 5.77
N PRO A 309 10.49 -15.17 4.99
CA PRO A 309 10.57 -15.24 3.55
C PRO A 309 11.55 -14.19 3.04
N PRO A 310 12.53 -14.58 2.20
CA PRO A 310 13.61 -13.68 1.77
C PRO A 310 13.12 -12.60 0.80
N VAL A 311 11.80 -12.48 0.61
CA VAL A 311 11.18 -11.64 -0.40
C VAL A 311 10.18 -10.71 0.26
N THR A 312 10.14 -9.51 -0.28
CA THR A 312 9.15 -8.54 0.07
C THR A 312 7.83 -8.84 -0.65
N ILE A 313 6.70 -8.63 0.01
CA ILE A 313 5.36 -8.96 -0.49
C ILE A 313 4.36 -7.84 -0.25
N ASN A 314 3.43 -7.67 -1.19
CA ASN A 314 2.33 -6.72 -1.06
C ASN A 314 1.11 -7.38 -0.42
N ILE A 315 0.51 -6.67 0.52
CA ILE A 315 -0.69 -7.11 1.25
C ILE A 315 -1.76 -6.06 1.05
N MET A 316 -2.92 -6.49 0.54
CA MET A 316 -4.09 -5.66 0.37
C MET A 316 -5.15 -6.03 1.41
N CYS A 317 -5.72 -5.04 2.06
CA CYS A 317 -6.77 -5.21 3.05
C CYS A 317 -7.98 -4.33 2.70
N ILE A 318 -9.17 -4.90 2.82
CA ILE A 318 -10.45 -4.24 2.56
C ILE A 318 -11.26 -4.17 3.84
N SER A 319 -11.85 -3.02 4.13
CA SER A 319 -12.71 -2.84 5.29
C SER A 319 -14.03 -3.59 5.11
N ARG A 320 -14.43 -4.35 6.13
CA ARG A 320 -15.73 -5.05 6.18
C ARG A 320 -16.90 -4.12 6.46
N ARG A 321 -16.62 -2.92 6.94
CA ARG A 321 -17.63 -2.02 7.54
C ARG A 321 -17.93 -0.80 6.69
N VAL A 322 -17.43 -0.77 5.47
CA VAL A 322 -17.71 0.28 4.48
C VAL A 322 -18.69 -0.25 3.45
N ASP A 323 -19.46 0.66 2.85
CA ASP A 323 -20.38 0.32 1.76
C ASP A 323 -19.65 -0.48 0.66
N ARG A 324 -20.27 -1.52 0.10
CA ARG A 324 -19.69 -2.45 -0.91
C ARG A 324 -18.45 -3.25 -0.48
N GLY A 325 -17.93 -3.09 0.74
CA GLY A 325 -16.74 -3.80 1.23
C GLY A 325 -16.88 -5.33 1.19
N GLU A 326 -18.01 -5.85 1.69
CA GLU A 326 -18.30 -7.30 1.68
C GLU A 326 -18.41 -7.87 0.26
N SER A 327 -18.99 -7.12 -0.69
CA SER A 327 -19.08 -7.57 -2.09
C SER A 327 -17.71 -7.61 -2.78
N LEU A 328 -16.83 -6.67 -2.45
CA LEU A 328 -15.44 -6.69 -2.95
C LEU A 328 -14.66 -7.87 -2.34
N ILE A 329 -14.85 -8.14 -1.04
CA ILE A 329 -14.29 -9.31 -0.34
C ILE A 329 -14.77 -10.61 -1.00
N GLU A 330 -16.06 -10.73 -1.29
CA GLU A 330 -16.62 -11.91 -1.98
C GLU A 330 -15.98 -12.10 -3.37
N LEU A 331 -15.81 -11.03 -4.15
CA LEU A 331 -15.12 -11.11 -5.43
C LEU A 331 -13.66 -11.57 -5.27
N PHE A 332 -12.96 -11.05 -4.27
CA PHE A 332 -11.58 -11.44 -3.98
C PHE A 332 -11.50 -12.90 -3.54
N ASP A 333 -12.44 -13.37 -2.74
CA ASP A 333 -12.53 -14.77 -2.33
C ASP A 333 -12.75 -15.70 -3.53
N ILE A 334 -13.56 -15.30 -4.53
CA ILE A 334 -13.72 -16.06 -5.79
C ILE A 334 -12.37 -16.18 -6.54
N HIS A 335 -11.58 -15.10 -6.56
CA HIS A 335 -10.25 -15.11 -7.17
C HIS A 335 -9.24 -15.94 -6.35
N THR A 336 -9.51 -16.19 -5.07
CA THR A 336 -8.78 -17.15 -4.25
C THR A 336 -9.20 -18.61 -4.52
N SER A 337 -10.50 -18.88 -4.71
CA SER A 337 -11.06 -20.25 -4.66
C SER A 337 -11.08 -21.03 -5.97
N ASN A 338 -11.00 -20.37 -7.13
CA ASN A 338 -11.24 -20.98 -8.46
C ASN A 338 -10.26 -22.09 -8.92
N HIS A 339 -9.43 -22.66 -8.03
CA HIS A 339 -8.63 -23.86 -8.30
C HIS A 339 -8.71 -24.98 -7.26
N LEU A 340 -9.44 -24.82 -6.15
CA LEU A 340 -9.65 -25.94 -5.22
C LEU A 340 -10.56 -27.05 -5.81
N HIS A 341 -11.29 -26.76 -6.88
CA HIS A 341 -12.18 -27.71 -7.55
C HIS A 341 -11.64 -28.30 -8.86
N GLY A 342 -10.41 -27.95 -9.28
CA GLY A 342 -9.80 -28.48 -10.51
C GLY A 342 -8.89 -29.69 -10.31
N PHE A 343 -8.67 -30.14 -9.08
CA PHE A 343 -7.71 -31.18 -8.71
C PHE A 343 -8.29 -32.27 -7.78
N LEU A 344 -9.62 -32.39 -7.69
CA LEU A 344 -10.29 -33.51 -7.02
C LEU A 344 -10.89 -34.49 -8.03
#